data_AF-A0A1Q9P2Q8-F1
#
_entry.id   AF-A0A1Q9P2Q8-F1
#
_cell.length_a   1.000
_cell.length_b   1.000
_cell.length_c   1.000
_cell.angle_alpha   90.00
_cell.angle_beta   90.00
_cell.angle_gamma   90.00
#
_symmetry.space_group_name_H-M   'P 1'
#
loop_
_entity.id
_entity.type
_entity.pdbx_description
1 polymer ?
#
loop_
_entity_poly.entity_id
_entity_poly.type
_entity_poly.pdbx_seq_one_letter_code
_entity_poly.pdbx_strand_id
1 'polypeptide(L)' 'MGKKIISTGIEGLDSLLDGGFIQNRAIIVQGNAGTGKSTLGMQYLVNGAWKLDEPGVLLTTEYFQNYQKLRNLLRLK' A
#
# COMPACT_ATOMS: atom_id res chain seq x y z
N MET A 1 -26.48 -2.51 -5.41
CA MET A 1 -25.41 -2.98 -4.51
C MET A 1 -24.40 -1.85 -4.35
N GLY A 2 -24.19 -1.36 -3.13
CA GLY A 2 -23.33 -0.18 -2.87
C GLY A 2 -21.84 -0.47 -3.11
N LYS A 3 -21.06 0.59 -3.40
CA LYS A 3 -19.59 0.50 -3.43
C LYS A 3 -19.09 0.21 -2.01
N LYS A 4 -18.35 -0.88 -1.82
CA LYS A 4 -17.60 -1.12 -0.59
C LYS A 4 -16.22 -0.45 -0.71
N ILE A 5 -15.85 0.36 0.27
CA ILE A 5 -14.55 1.02 0.38
C ILE A 5 -13.67 0.22 1.35
N ILE A 6 -12.39 0.09 1.00
CA ILE A 6 -11.35 -0.61 1.78
C ILE A 6 -10.26 0.40 2.10
N SER A 7 -9.98 0.61 3.39
CA SER A 7 -8.91 1.49 3.86
C SER A 7 -7.55 1.03 3.34
N THR A 8 -6.69 1.97 2.98
CA THR A 8 -5.30 1.69 2.62
C THR A 8 -4.39 1.55 3.84
N GLY A 9 -4.89 1.85 5.04
CA GLY A 9 -4.12 1.91 6.29
C GLY A 9 -3.09 3.04 6.31
N ILE A 10 -3.17 3.97 5.36
CA ILE A 10 -2.32 5.16 5.20
C ILE A 10 -3.23 6.37 5.38
N GLU A 11 -3.25 6.93 6.59
CA GLU A 11 -4.23 7.96 7.01
C GLU A 11 -4.35 9.14 6.03
N GLY A 12 -3.22 9.69 5.57
CA GLY A 12 -3.22 10.81 4.62
C GLY A 12 -3.80 10.44 3.25
N LEU A 13 -3.64 9.18 2.82
CA LEU A 13 -4.20 8.72 1.54
C LEU A 13 -5.69 8.38 1.68
N ASP A 14 -6.09 7.73 2.77
CA ASP A 14 -7.49 7.45 3.05
C ASP A 14 -8.30 8.73 3.13
N SER A 15 -7.75 9.78 3.75
CA SER A 15 -8.38 11.11 3.80
C SER A 15 -8.57 11.73 2.42
N LEU A 16 -7.65 11.49 1.47
CA LEU A 16 -7.74 11.98 0.09
C LEU A 16 -8.69 11.16 -0.79
N LEU A 17 -8.98 9.92 -0.40
CA LEU A 17 -9.78 8.96 -1.16
C LEU A 17 -11.16 8.70 -0.55
N ASP A 18 -11.61 9.54 0.38
CA ASP A 18 -12.86 9.36 1.13
C ASP A 18 -12.98 7.98 1.80
N GLY A 19 -11.87 7.53 2.40
CA GLY A 19 -11.77 6.31 3.19
C GLY A 19 -11.00 5.16 2.55
N GLY A 20 -10.60 5.26 1.27
CA GLY A 20 -9.67 4.33 0.63
C GLY A 20 -10.08 3.84 -0.76
N PHE A 21 -9.70 2.62 -1.12
CA PHE A 21 -9.96 2.06 -2.45
C PHE A 21 -11.33 1.41 -2.57
N ILE A 22 -11.91 1.43 -3.77
CA ILE A 22 -13.13 0.67 -4.07
C ILE A 22 -12.79 -0.81 -4.17
N GLN A 23 -13.50 -1.66 -3.41
CA GLN A 23 -13.30 -3.10 -3.43
C GLN A 23 -13.51 -3.68 -4.84
N ASN A 24 -12.76 -4.73 -5.19
CA ASN A 24 -12.84 -5.45 -6.47
C ASN A 24 -12.59 -4.53 -7.68
N ARG A 25 -11.58 -3.67 -7.57
CA ARG A 25 -11.11 -2.80 -8.64
C ARG A 25 -9.59 -2.87 -8.76
N ALA A 26 -9.09 -2.77 -9.98
CA ALA A 26 -7.67 -2.55 -10.22
C ALA A 26 -7.34 -1.07 -10.02
N ILE A 27 -6.26 -0.78 -9.29
CA ILE A 27 -5.72 0.55 -9.08
C ILE A 27 -4.39 0.63 -9.84
N ILE A 28 -4.21 1.68 -10.65
CA ILE A 28 -2.93 1.95 -11.34
C ILE A 28 -2.29 3.17 -10.69
N VAL A 29 -1.03 3.04 -10.30
CA VAL A 29 -0.23 4.13 -9.73
C VAL A 29 0.90 4.46 -10.72
N GLN A 30 0.88 5.68 -11.26
CA GLN A 30 1.85 6.14 -12.26
C GLN A 30 2.65 7.35 -11.76
N GLY A 31 3.90 7.48 -12.22
CA GLY A 31 4.77 8.60 -11.89
C GLY A 31 6.24 8.32 -12.19
N ASN A 32 7.06 9.35 -12.23
CA ASN A 32 8.50 9.27 -12.52
C ASN A 32 9.26 8.39 -11.50
N ALA A 33 10.48 7.96 -11.83
CA ALA A 33 11.33 7.25 -10.88
C ALA A 33 11.51 8.08 -9.59
N GLY A 34 11.49 7.41 -8.43
CA GLY A 34 11.64 8.08 -7.13
C GLY A 34 10.36 8.72 -6.54
N THR A 35 9.23 8.76 -7.25
CA THR A 35 7.97 9.35 -6.73
C THR A 35 7.22 8.50 -5.69
N GLY A 36 7.84 7.45 -5.15
CA GLY A 36 7.26 6.65 -4.05
C GLY A 36 6.29 5.54 -4.43
N LYS A 37 6.11 5.19 -5.72
CA LYS A 37 5.18 4.14 -6.18
C LYS A 37 5.38 2.78 -5.47
N SER A 38 6.61 2.26 -5.49
CA SER A 38 6.93 0.98 -4.82
C SER A 38 6.77 1.08 -3.31
N THR A 39 7.06 2.25 -2.73
CA THR A 39 6.84 2.53 -1.30
C THR A 39 5.35 2.48 -0.95
N LEU A 40 4.49 3.10 -1.78
CA LEU A 40 3.05 3.07 -1.60
C LEU A 40 2.51 1.63 -1.62
N GLY A 41 2.90 0.84 -2.63
CA GLY A 41 2.47 -0.57 -2.72
C GLY A 41 2.92 -1.40 -1.52
N MET A 42 4.15 -1.21 -1.04
CA MET A 42 4.65 -1.90 0.15
C MET A 42 3.95 -1.44 1.43
N GLN A 43 3.69 -0.13 1.59
CA GLN A 43 2.95 0.40 2.74
C GLN A 43 1.52 -0.12 2.80
N TYR A 44 0.84 -0.19 1.65
CA TYR A 44 -0.49 -0.78 1.56
C TYR A 44 -0.47 -2.24 2.03
N LEU A 45 0.50 -3.03 1.57
CA LEU A 45 0.63 -4.45 1.95
C LEU A 45 0.94 -4.62 3.45
N VAL A 46 1.91 -3.88 3.97
CA VAL A 46 2.31 -3.96 5.39
C VAL A 46 1.19 -3.48 6.31
N ASN A 47 0.52 -2.38 5.98
CA ASN A 47 -0.60 -1.88 6.76
C ASN A 47 -1.82 -2.81 6.67
N GLY A 48 -2.09 -3.40 5.51
CA GLY A 48 -3.12 -4.42 5.35
C GLY A 48 -2.87 -5.60 6.30
N ALA A 49 -1.66 -6.16 6.27
CA ALA A 49 -1.30 -7.28 7.12
C ALA A 49 -1.32 -6.95 8.62
N TRP A 50 -0.86 -5.76 9.02
CA TRP A 50 -0.65 -5.44 10.45
C TRP A 50 -1.80 -4.71 11.12
N LYS A 51 -2.51 -3.84 10.39
CA LYS A 51 -3.58 -3.02 10.96
C LYS A 51 -4.95 -3.58 10.63
N LEU A 52 -5.09 -4.27 9.50
CA LEU A 52 -6.38 -4.72 8.97
C LEU A 52 -6.53 -6.25 8.94
N ASP A 53 -5.49 -6.99 9.32
CA ASP A 53 -5.43 -8.47 9.26
C ASP A 53 -5.76 -9.02 7.85
N GLU A 54 -5.36 -8.27 6.81
CA GLU A 54 -5.58 -8.63 5.41
C GLU A 54 -4.32 -9.26 4.80
N PRO A 55 -4.42 -10.46 4.20
CA PRO A 55 -3.31 -11.06 3.48
C PRO A 55 -3.07 -10.34 2.14
N GLY A 56 -1.82 -10.33 1.68
CA GLY A 56 -1.51 -9.83 0.35
C GLY A 56 -0.19 -10.36 -0.21
N VAL A 57 -0.01 -10.16 -1.50
CA VAL A 57 1.15 -10.63 -2.26
C VAL A 57 1.76 -9.47 -3.01
N LEU A 58 3.07 -9.30 -2.89
CA LEU A 58 3.85 -8.38 -3.74
C LEU A 58 4.53 -9.18 -4.85
N LEU A 59 4.07 -8.98 -6.08
CA LEU A 59 4.81 -9.39 -7.27
C LEU A 59 5.61 -8.19 -7.78
N THR A 60 6.92 -8.33 -7.86
CA THR A 60 7.81 -7.26 -8.34
C THR A 60 8.85 -7.82 -9.30
N THR A 61 9.28 -7.00 -10.24
CA THR A 61 10.47 -7.26 -11.08
C THR A 61 11.73 -6.60 -10.50
N GLU A 62 11.60 -5.77 -9.45
CA GLU A 62 12.72 -5.14 -8.77
C GLU A 62 13.37 -6.14 -7.80
N TYR A 63 14.69 -6.36 -7.96
CA TYR A 63 15.46 -7.15 -6.99
C TYR A 63 15.61 -6.37 -5.67
N PHE A 64 14.96 -6.85 -4.60
CA PHE A 64 15.17 -6.30 -3.27
C PHE A 64 16.50 -6.80 -2.69
N GLN A 65 17.61 -6.11 -2.98
CA GLN A 65 18.92 -6.49 -2.45
C GLN A 65 19.09 -6.24 -0.94
N ASN A 66 18.17 -5.52 -0.28
CA ASN A 66 18.41 -5.10 1.09
C ASN A 66 17.14 -5.01 1.96
N TYR A 67 17.14 -5.71 3.09
CA TYR A 67 16.09 -5.67 4.11
C TYR A 67 15.89 -4.28 4.73
N GLN A 68 16.78 -3.32 4.48
CA GLN A 68 16.69 -1.96 5.01
C GLN A 68 15.40 -1.23 4.59
N LYS A 69 14.91 -1.42 3.35
CA LYS A 69 13.63 -0.81 2.93
C LYS A 69 12.46 -1.34 3.76
N LEU A 70 12.41 -2.67 3.95
CA LEU A 70 11.41 -3.30 4.80
C LEU A 70 11.57 -2.79 6.24
N ARG A 71 12.78 -2.84 6.79
CA ARG A 71 13.09 -2.42 8.16
C ARG A 71 12.72 -0.96 8.45
N ASN A 72 12.87 -0.05 7.48
CA ASN A 72 12.43 1.33 7.63
C ASN A 72 10.90 1.46 7.67
N LEU A 73 10.19 0.65 6.89
CA LEU A 73 8.72 0.58 6.96
C LEU A 73 8.22 -0.05 8.26
N LEU A 74 8.91 -1.09 8.75
CA LEU A 74 8.59 -1.72 10.04
C LEU A 74 8.88 -0.80 11.25
N ARG A 75 9.67 0.26 11.06
CA ARG A 75 10.08 1.21 12.10
C ARG A 75 9.14 2.40 12.25
N LEU A 76 8.15 2.58 11.37
CA LEU A 76 7.15 3.66 11.46
C LEU A 76 6.08 3.40 12.54
N LYS A 77 6.49 2.87 13.69
CA LYS A 77 5.65 2.83 14.89
C LYS A 77 5.56 4.22 15.51
#